data_AF-A0A3D4WPC3-F1
#
_entry.id   AF-A0A3D4WPC3-F1
#
_cell.length_a   1.000
_cell.length_b   1.000
_cell.length_c   1.000
_cell.angle_alpha   90.00
_cell.angle_beta   90.00
_cell.angle_gamma   90.00
#
_symmetry.space_group_name_H-M   'P 1'
#
loop_
_entity.id
_entity.type
_entity.pdbx_description
1 polymer ?
#
loop_
_entity_poly.entity_id
_entity_poly.type
_entity_poly.pdbx_seq_one_letter_code
_entity_poly.pdbx_strand_id
1 'polypeptide(L)'
;MNVADFPGLTVSCERLTYVDETADDRDGYGVLWMRRRERDAVRYLRCQMCGGDPDENDEGLLWLTARSPITNHDGSTFTHYPPICATCLDLARTTCPALQESHTVMRVAGVEVYGVQGLTFRLDDEQVVLDRSAPAIVVYGDRGQEMLLAMRQVLRLTNFRLLEGADQLRAMAATSS
;
A
#
# COMPACT_ATOMS: atom_id res chain seq x y z
N MET A 1 16.43 -3.25 -12.28
CA MET A 1 15.44 -2.31 -12.80
C MET A 1 16.18 -1.15 -13.45
N ASN A 2 15.85 -0.81 -14.69
CA ASN A 2 16.43 0.25 -15.51
C ASN A 2 15.30 1.08 -16.13
N VAL A 3 15.58 2.29 -16.61
CA VAL A 3 14.63 3.15 -17.33
C VAL A 3 14.01 2.40 -18.52
N ALA A 4 14.80 1.56 -19.20
CA ALA A 4 14.33 0.72 -20.31
C ALA A 4 13.22 -0.29 -19.93
N ASP A 5 13.04 -0.59 -18.64
CA ASP A 5 11.94 -1.45 -18.16
C ASP A 5 10.59 -0.71 -18.16
N PHE A 6 10.59 0.60 -18.45
CA PHE A 6 9.42 1.48 -18.48
C PHE A 6 9.31 2.17 -19.85
N PRO A 7 8.96 1.42 -20.92
CA PRO A 7 8.88 1.97 -22.26
C PRO A 7 7.86 3.12 -22.32
N GLY A 8 8.22 4.18 -23.04
CA GLY A 8 7.39 5.37 -23.18
C GLY A 8 7.41 6.31 -21.98
N LEU A 9 8.22 6.06 -20.94
CA LEU A 9 8.41 7.02 -19.85
C LEU A 9 9.32 8.16 -20.31
N THR A 10 8.88 9.41 -20.14
CA THR A 10 9.62 10.62 -20.48
C THR A 10 9.34 11.72 -19.44
N VAL A 11 9.88 12.91 -19.63
CA VAL A 11 9.59 14.08 -18.81
C VAL A 11 9.01 15.19 -19.67
N SER A 12 7.93 15.80 -19.19
CA SER A 12 7.28 16.95 -19.80
C SER A 12 6.96 17.97 -18.71
N CYS A 13 7.31 19.24 -18.90
CA CYS A 13 7.12 20.29 -17.89
C CYS A 13 7.60 19.88 -16.48
N GLU A 14 8.82 19.34 -16.40
CA GLU A 14 9.48 18.86 -15.16
C GLU A 14 8.79 17.71 -14.43
N ARG A 15 7.78 17.07 -15.04
CA ARG A 15 7.11 15.90 -14.46
C ARG A 15 7.33 14.66 -15.31
N LEU A 16 7.43 13.52 -14.65
CA LEU A 16 7.42 12.21 -15.27
C LEU A 16 6.05 11.96 -15.93
N THR A 17 6.07 11.47 -17.16
CA THR A 17 4.89 11.22 -17.98
C THR A 17 5.09 9.97 -18.83
N TYR A 18 4.01 9.30 -19.21
CA TYR A 18 4.05 8.40 -20.36
C TYR A 18 3.88 9.22 -21.65
N VAL A 19 4.50 8.77 -22.75
CA VAL A 19 4.32 9.37 -24.09
C VAL A 19 2.86 9.24 -24.54
N ASP A 20 2.20 8.15 -24.17
CA ASP A 20 0.80 7.84 -24.42
C ASP A 20 -0.04 7.98 -23.15
N GLU A 21 0.32 8.90 -22.25
CA GLU A 21 -0.37 9.08 -20.96
C GLU A 21 -1.88 9.27 -21.14
N THR A 22 -2.65 8.51 -20.38
CA THR A 22 -4.10 8.62 -20.29
C THR A 22 -4.52 9.09 -18.89
N ALA A 23 -5.77 9.51 -18.73
CA ALA A 23 -6.30 9.92 -17.43
C ALA A 23 -6.22 8.82 -16.36
N ASP A 24 -6.24 7.54 -16.76
CA ASP A 24 -6.15 6.40 -15.85
C ASP A 24 -4.73 6.16 -15.31
N ASP A 25 -3.70 6.69 -15.99
CA ASP A 25 -2.31 6.60 -15.54
C ASP A 25 -2.04 7.48 -14.32
N ARG A 26 -2.94 8.42 -13.99
CA ARG A 26 -2.84 9.28 -12.81
C ARG A 26 -3.93 9.03 -11.78
N ASP A 27 -3.64 9.39 -10.53
CA ASP A 27 -4.65 9.49 -9.49
C ASP A 27 -5.18 10.91 -9.31
N GLY A 28 -6.14 11.06 -8.39
CA GLY A 28 -6.72 12.37 -8.06
C GLY A 28 -5.71 13.37 -7.47
N TYR A 29 -4.52 12.93 -7.08
CA TYR A 29 -3.41 13.77 -6.61
C TYR A 29 -2.40 14.07 -7.72
N GLY A 30 -2.66 13.60 -8.95
CA GLY A 30 -1.79 13.80 -10.10
C GLY A 30 -0.55 12.90 -10.11
N VAL A 31 -0.49 11.88 -9.26
CA VAL A 31 0.66 10.95 -9.21
C VAL A 31 0.59 9.99 -10.40
N LEU A 32 1.71 9.78 -11.09
CA LEU A 32 1.81 8.81 -12.18
C LEU A 32 1.99 7.38 -11.64
N TRP A 33 1.15 6.46 -12.08
CA TRP A 33 1.14 5.06 -11.63
C TRP A 33 1.77 4.12 -12.65
N MET A 34 2.55 3.16 -12.15
CA MET A 34 2.93 2.01 -12.94
C MET A 34 1.67 1.24 -13.34
N ARG A 35 1.51 0.98 -14.64
CA ARG A 35 0.35 0.26 -15.22
C ARG A 35 0.28 -1.18 -14.69
N ARG A 36 -0.33 -1.37 -13.51
CA ARG A 36 -0.61 -2.66 -12.84
C ARG A 36 -2.01 -2.65 -12.25
N ARG A 37 -2.62 -3.84 -12.10
CA ARG A 37 -4.01 -4.02 -11.65
C ARG A 37 -4.22 -4.01 -10.12
N GLU A 38 -3.21 -3.65 -9.33
CA GLU A 38 -3.19 -3.88 -7.87
C GLU A 38 -3.52 -2.64 -7.02
N ARG A 39 -4.10 -1.59 -7.61
CA ARG A 39 -4.34 -0.31 -6.94
C ARG A 39 -5.64 -0.27 -6.13
N ASP A 40 -6.65 -1.03 -6.55
CA ASP A 40 -8.02 -0.84 -6.07
C ASP A 40 -8.25 -1.31 -4.63
N ALA A 41 -7.59 -2.38 -4.20
CA ALA A 41 -7.82 -2.93 -2.86
C ALA A 41 -7.41 -1.95 -1.75
N VAL A 42 -6.25 -1.30 -1.90
CA VAL A 42 -5.78 -0.28 -0.94
C VAL A 42 -6.64 0.98 -1.03
N ARG A 43 -6.96 1.42 -2.25
CA ARG A 43 -7.75 2.65 -2.49
C ARG A 43 -9.15 2.58 -1.89
N TYR A 44 -9.82 1.44 -2.01
CA TYR A 44 -11.19 1.25 -1.55
C TYR A 44 -11.29 0.47 -0.23
N LEU A 45 -10.16 0.25 0.45
CA LEU A 45 -10.08 -0.52 1.70
C LEU A 45 -10.80 -1.88 1.62
N ARG A 46 -10.63 -2.59 0.49
CA ARG A 46 -11.21 -3.91 0.28
C ARG A 46 -10.30 -5.01 0.83
N CYS A 47 -10.91 -6.13 1.18
CA CYS A 47 -10.19 -7.32 1.63
C CYS A 47 -9.08 -7.71 0.63
N GLN A 48 -7.85 -7.80 1.13
CA GLN A 48 -6.65 -8.08 0.33
C GLN A 48 -6.63 -9.45 -0.36
N MET A 49 -7.56 -10.34 0.00
CA MET A 49 -7.68 -11.67 -0.57
C MET A 49 -8.87 -11.78 -1.54
N CYS A 50 -10.09 -11.48 -1.09
CA CYS A 50 -11.30 -11.67 -1.90
C CYS A 50 -11.79 -10.42 -2.62
N GLY A 51 -11.27 -9.23 -2.28
CA GLY A 51 -11.73 -7.95 -2.84
C GLY A 51 -13.13 -7.50 -2.36
N GLY A 52 -13.75 -8.22 -1.42
CA GLY A 52 -14.99 -7.82 -0.76
C GLY A 52 -14.74 -6.90 0.43
N ASP A 53 -15.76 -6.75 1.27
CA ASP A 53 -15.66 -5.91 2.47
C ASP A 53 -14.70 -6.55 3.50
N PRO A 54 -13.83 -5.76 4.14
CA PRO A 54 -13.01 -6.23 5.25
C PRO A 54 -13.87 -6.47 6.50
N ASP A 55 -13.28 -7.12 7.50
CA ASP A 55 -13.94 -7.26 8.79
C ASP A 55 -13.76 -5.97 9.60
N GLU A 56 -14.86 -5.42 10.09
CA GLU A 56 -14.95 -4.14 10.80
C GLU A 56 -15.80 -4.30 12.06
N ASN A 57 -15.35 -3.69 13.17
CA ASN A 57 -16.12 -3.59 14.41
C ASN A 57 -15.79 -2.28 15.13
N ASP A 58 -16.27 -2.11 16.37
CA ASP A 58 -16.02 -0.90 17.18
C ASP A 58 -14.53 -0.62 17.48
N GLU A 59 -13.65 -1.62 17.32
CA GLU A 59 -12.18 -1.45 17.45
C GLU A 59 -11.51 -1.12 16.10
N GLY A 60 -12.27 -1.12 15.00
CA GLY A 60 -11.85 -0.76 13.66
C GLY A 60 -11.67 -1.94 12.69
N LEU A 61 -10.98 -1.65 11.59
CA LEU A 61 -10.74 -2.61 10.51
C LEU A 61 -9.75 -3.69 10.92
N LEU A 62 -9.92 -4.89 10.39
CA LEU A 62 -9.00 -6.01 10.58
C LEU A 62 -7.88 -6.00 9.55
N TRP A 63 -6.65 -6.19 10.02
CA TRP A 63 -5.44 -6.17 9.22
C TRP A 63 -4.59 -7.41 9.44
N LEU A 64 -3.95 -7.88 8.37
CA LEU A 64 -2.98 -8.98 8.40
C LEU A 64 -1.74 -8.56 7.62
N THR A 65 -0.58 -8.67 8.25
CA THR A 65 0.73 -8.39 7.64
C THR A 65 1.70 -9.52 7.93
N ALA A 66 2.64 -9.78 7.02
CA ALA A 66 3.68 -10.80 7.22
C ALA A 66 4.81 -10.38 8.18
N ARG A 67 4.80 -9.13 8.64
CA ARG A 67 5.80 -8.57 9.53
C ARG A 67 5.13 -7.67 10.54
N SER A 68 5.70 -7.59 11.73
CA SER A 68 5.27 -6.64 12.74
C SER A 68 5.42 -5.20 12.24
N PRO A 69 4.45 -4.32 12.55
CA PRO A 69 4.50 -2.93 12.13
C PRO A 69 5.70 -2.23 12.78
N ILE A 70 6.41 -1.42 12.01
CA ILE A 70 7.35 -0.46 12.58
C ILE A 70 6.51 0.70 13.11
N THR A 71 6.55 0.92 14.42
CA THR A 71 5.79 2.00 15.07
C THR A 71 6.64 3.27 15.05
N ASN A 72 6.11 4.31 14.41
CA ASN A 72 6.71 5.63 14.35
C ASN A 72 6.59 6.35 15.71
N HIS A 73 7.35 7.44 15.90
CA HIS A 73 7.33 8.21 17.14
C HIS A 73 5.93 8.75 17.51
N ASP A 74 5.09 9.03 16.52
CA ASP A 74 3.72 9.51 16.70
C ASP A 74 2.69 8.38 16.94
N GLY A 75 3.16 7.14 17.12
CA GLY A 75 2.31 5.96 17.31
C GLY A 75 1.66 5.44 16.03
N SER A 76 1.99 6.00 14.86
CA SER A 76 1.49 5.50 13.57
C SER A 76 2.36 4.37 13.01
N THR A 77 1.86 3.67 12.00
CA THR A 77 2.67 2.80 11.15
C THR A 77 2.28 2.97 9.68
N PHE A 78 3.19 2.67 8.76
CA PHE A 78 2.94 2.74 7.32
C PHE A 78 2.81 1.35 6.73
N THR A 79 1.83 1.18 5.83
CA THR A 79 1.60 -0.08 5.15
C THR A 79 1.12 0.14 3.73
N HIS A 80 1.39 -0.86 2.89
CA HIS A 80 0.82 -0.97 1.54
C HIS A 80 -0.13 -2.17 1.43
N TYR A 81 -0.30 -2.94 2.51
CA TYR A 81 -1.29 -4.00 2.56
C TYR A 81 -2.69 -3.37 2.62
N PRO A 82 -3.73 -3.99 2.04
CA PRO A 82 -5.11 -3.68 2.35
C PRO A 82 -5.56 -4.36 3.66
N PRO A 83 -6.73 -3.99 4.22
CA PRO A 83 -7.36 -4.76 5.30
C PRO A 83 -7.79 -6.17 4.83
N ILE A 84 -8.28 -6.99 5.75
CA ILE A 84 -8.71 -8.38 5.47
C ILE A 84 -10.04 -8.70 6.15
N CYS A 85 -10.84 -9.60 5.57
CA CYS A 85 -12.02 -10.14 6.24
C CYS A 85 -11.69 -11.36 7.11
N ALA A 86 -12.53 -11.66 8.12
CA ALA A 86 -12.30 -12.75 9.06
C ALA A 86 -12.16 -14.12 8.35
N THR A 87 -12.99 -14.39 7.34
CA THR A 87 -12.91 -15.63 6.55
C THR A 87 -11.58 -15.76 5.81
N CYS A 88 -11.12 -14.67 5.20
CA CYS A 88 -9.85 -14.69 4.46
C CYS A 88 -8.63 -14.69 5.36
N LEU A 89 -8.73 -14.21 6.61
CA LEU A 89 -7.64 -14.27 7.59
C LEU A 89 -7.18 -15.70 7.83
N ASP A 90 -8.11 -16.61 8.13
CA ASP A 90 -7.77 -18.01 8.40
C ASP A 90 -7.24 -18.72 7.15
N LEU A 91 -7.82 -18.43 5.99
CA LEU A 91 -7.33 -18.95 4.73
C LEU A 91 -5.90 -18.47 4.45
N ALA A 92 -5.63 -17.17 4.54
CA ALA A 92 -4.32 -16.59 4.25
C ALA A 92 -3.22 -17.15 5.16
N ARG A 93 -3.50 -17.33 6.45
CA ARG A 93 -2.57 -17.91 7.42
C ARG A 93 -2.25 -19.39 7.15
N THR A 94 -3.16 -20.11 6.50
CA THR A 94 -2.99 -21.54 6.20
C THR A 94 -2.43 -21.79 4.81
N THR A 95 -2.59 -20.88 3.86
CA THR A 95 -2.14 -21.09 2.47
C THR A 95 -0.87 -20.33 2.08
N CYS A 96 -0.49 -19.27 2.82
CA CYS A 96 0.67 -18.45 2.48
C CYS A 96 1.90 -18.84 3.32
N PRO A 97 2.98 -19.36 2.72
CA PRO A 97 4.20 -19.73 3.46
C PRO A 97 4.78 -18.59 4.29
N ALA A 98 4.81 -17.36 3.75
CA ALA A 98 5.34 -16.20 4.47
C ALA A 98 4.54 -15.86 5.74
N LEU A 99 3.21 -16.02 5.70
CA LEU A 99 2.34 -15.77 6.85
C LEU A 99 2.39 -16.91 7.89
N GLN A 100 2.71 -18.12 7.45
CA GLN A 100 2.94 -19.26 8.36
C GLN A 100 4.22 -19.05 9.18
N GLU A 101 5.27 -18.48 8.59
CA GLU A 101 6.53 -18.17 9.28
C GLU A 101 6.37 -17.02 10.28
N SER A 102 5.73 -15.94 9.86
CA SER A 102 5.48 -14.78 10.70
C SER A 102 4.26 -14.02 10.21
N HIS A 103 3.38 -13.65 11.12
CA HIS A 103 2.29 -12.73 10.81
C HIS A 103 1.97 -11.87 12.02
N THR A 104 1.36 -10.72 11.74
CA THR A 104 0.78 -9.84 12.73
C THR A 104 -0.65 -9.54 12.33
N VAL A 105 -1.56 -9.69 13.28
CA VAL A 105 -2.98 -9.34 13.12
C VAL A 105 -3.25 -8.10 13.96
N MET A 106 -3.99 -7.14 13.40
CA MET A 106 -4.27 -5.87 14.07
C MET A 106 -5.71 -5.45 13.88
N ARG A 107 -6.26 -4.77 14.88
CA ARG A 107 -7.42 -3.88 14.72
C ARG A 107 -6.91 -2.45 14.57
N VAL A 108 -7.46 -1.71 13.61
CA VAL A 108 -7.00 -0.36 13.27
C VAL A 108 -8.19 0.57 13.17
N ALA A 109 -8.28 1.54 14.08
CA ALA A 109 -9.35 2.53 14.10
C ALA A 109 -9.09 3.75 13.20
N GLY A 110 -7.82 4.13 13.00
CA GLY A 110 -7.45 5.29 12.19
C GLY A 110 -6.73 4.87 10.91
N VAL A 111 -7.33 5.16 9.75
CA VAL A 111 -6.75 4.90 8.43
C VAL A 111 -6.72 6.19 7.62
N GLU A 112 -5.53 6.53 7.13
CA GLU A 112 -5.30 7.71 6.30
C GLU A 112 -4.59 7.30 5.00
N VAL A 113 -5.11 7.77 3.87
CA VAL A 113 -4.41 7.67 2.58
C VAL A 113 -3.26 8.68 2.59
N TYR A 114 -2.05 8.18 2.85
CA TYR A 114 -0.90 9.02 3.19
C TYR A 114 -0.07 9.42 1.98
N GLY A 115 0.18 8.49 1.05
CA GLY A 115 1.08 8.75 -0.06
C GLY A 115 1.24 7.55 -0.97
N VAL A 116 2.37 7.52 -1.66
CA VAL A 116 2.76 6.44 -2.57
C VAL A 116 4.19 5.99 -2.33
N GLN A 117 4.45 4.72 -2.62
CA GLN A 117 5.80 4.19 -2.73
C GLN A 117 6.10 3.90 -4.19
N GLY A 118 7.25 4.35 -4.68
CA GLY A 118 7.59 4.23 -6.08
C GLY A 118 9.07 4.40 -6.39
N LEU A 119 9.37 4.40 -7.68
CA LEU A 119 10.71 4.64 -8.21
C LEU A 119 10.86 6.12 -8.49
N THR A 120 11.95 6.73 -8.04
CA THR A 120 12.27 8.13 -8.32
C THR A 120 13.12 8.23 -9.57
N PHE A 121 12.81 9.24 -10.38
CA PHE A 121 13.59 9.60 -11.56
C PHE A 121 14.15 11.00 -11.37
N ARG A 122 15.20 11.32 -12.11
CA ARG A 122 15.71 12.68 -12.23
C ARG A 122 16.05 12.95 -13.69
N LEU A 123 16.16 14.22 -14.03
CA LEU A 123 16.75 14.63 -15.30
C LEU A 123 18.27 14.72 -15.16
N ASP A 124 18.99 14.22 -16.16
CA ASP A 124 20.44 14.28 -16.29
C ASP A 124 20.77 14.56 -17.76
N ASP A 125 21.25 15.75 -18.09
CA ASP A 125 21.47 16.19 -19.49
C ASP A 125 20.30 15.85 -20.43
N GLU A 126 19.08 16.25 -20.04
CA GLU A 126 17.81 15.98 -20.75
C GLU A 126 17.40 14.50 -20.86
N GLN A 127 18.20 13.58 -20.32
CA GLN A 127 17.87 12.17 -20.21
C GLN A 127 17.14 11.90 -18.89
N VAL A 128 16.08 11.11 -18.97
CA VAL A 128 15.40 10.58 -17.78
C VAL A 128 16.24 9.45 -17.23
N VAL A 129 16.74 9.60 -16.00
CA VAL A 129 17.54 8.58 -15.33
C VAL A 129 16.85 8.10 -14.06
N LEU A 130 16.88 6.79 -13.85
CA LEU A 130 16.39 6.17 -12.62
C LEU A 130 17.36 6.49 -11.48
N ASP A 131 16.87 7.12 -10.42
CA ASP A 131 17.58 7.17 -9.15
C ASP A 131 17.54 5.78 -8.51
N ARG A 132 18.73 5.19 -8.32
CA ARG A 132 18.88 3.81 -7.84
C ARG A 132 18.82 3.67 -6.32
N SER A 133 18.50 4.76 -5.63
CA SER A 133 18.15 4.73 -4.21
C SER A 133 16.96 3.80 -3.96
N ALA A 134 16.75 3.38 -2.70
CA ALA A 134 15.60 2.56 -2.35
C ALA A 134 14.29 3.26 -2.76
N PRO A 135 13.22 2.50 -3.13
CA PRO A 135 11.93 3.10 -3.49
C PRO A 135 11.46 4.10 -2.44
N ALA A 136 11.26 5.35 -2.87
CA ALA A 136 10.88 6.43 -1.98
C ALA A 136 9.41 6.29 -1.59
N ILE A 137 9.09 6.62 -0.34
CA ILE A 137 7.73 6.92 0.09
C ILE A 137 7.58 8.44 0.00
N VAL A 138 6.62 8.89 -0.81
CA VAL A 138 6.31 10.31 -1.00
C VAL A 138 4.88 10.56 -0.55
N VAL A 139 4.71 11.56 0.32
CA VAL A 139 3.41 12.00 0.84
C VAL A 139 2.63 12.65 -0.29
N TYR A 140 1.31 12.43 -0.34
CA TYR A 140 0.49 13.10 -1.33
C TYR A 140 0.58 14.63 -1.21
N GLY A 141 0.77 15.29 -2.35
CA GLY A 141 0.92 16.74 -2.45
C GLY A 141 2.36 17.25 -2.30
N ASP A 142 3.32 16.37 -1.97
CA ASP A 142 4.74 16.71 -2.00
C ASP A 142 5.25 16.81 -3.45
N ARG A 143 6.13 17.79 -3.74
CA ARG A 143 6.66 18.01 -5.09
C ARG A 143 7.47 16.83 -5.61
N GLY A 144 8.06 16.01 -4.73
CA GLY A 144 8.77 14.79 -5.08
C GLY A 144 7.93 13.77 -5.87
N GLN A 145 6.60 13.89 -5.82
CA GLN A 145 5.70 13.00 -6.58
C GLN A 145 5.73 13.28 -8.10
N GLU A 146 6.17 14.48 -8.53
CA GLU A 146 6.25 14.86 -9.94
C GLU A 146 7.23 13.96 -10.73
N MET A 147 8.25 13.45 -10.07
CA MET A 147 9.31 12.63 -10.66
C MET A 147 9.27 11.18 -10.18
N LEU A 148 8.16 10.75 -9.60
CA LEU A 148 7.99 9.40 -9.07
C LEU A 148 7.03 8.58 -9.93
N LEU A 149 7.44 7.34 -10.23
CA LEU A 149 6.55 6.32 -10.78
C LEU A 149 6.01 5.45 -9.63
N ALA A 150 4.75 5.66 -9.27
CA ALA A 150 4.12 5.00 -8.14
C ALA A 150 3.87 3.52 -8.41
N MET A 151 4.17 2.68 -7.43
CA MET A 151 3.97 1.23 -7.50
C MET A 151 2.91 0.78 -6.51
N ARG A 152 2.83 1.42 -5.35
CA ARG A 152 1.93 1.05 -4.25
C ARG A 152 1.41 2.29 -3.57
N GLN A 153 0.15 2.25 -3.13
CA GLN A 153 -0.39 3.28 -2.25
C GLN A 153 0.07 2.98 -0.82
N VAL A 154 0.40 4.03 -0.08
CA VAL A 154 0.82 3.95 1.32
C VAL A 154 -0.29 4.52 2.18
N LEU A 155 -0.69 3.71 3.15
CA LEU A 155 -1.62 4.07 4.19
C LEU A 155 -0.86 4.34 5.47
N ARG A 156 -1.28 5.38 6.20
CA ARG A 156 -0.87 5.63 7.58
C ARG A 156 -1.95 5.09 8.49
N LEU A 157 -1.56 4.14 9.35
CA LEU A 157 -2.43 3.52 10.33
C LEU A 157 -2.14 4.12 11.70
N THR A 158 -3.18 4.47 12.45
CA THR A 158 -3.10 5.03 13.81
C THR A 158 -4.11 4.32 14.71
N ASN A 159 -3.93 4.43 16.02
CA ASN A 159 -4.82 3.80 17.02
C ASN A 159 -5.02 2.31 16.73
N PHE A 160 -3.92 1.60 16.46
CA PHE A 160 -3.96 0.17 16.18
C PHE A 160 -3.60 -0.66 17.42
N ARG A 161 -4.24 -1.82 17.52
CA ARG A 161 -3.98 -2.81 18.56
C ARG A 161 -3.55 -4.10 17.91
N LEU A 162 -2.42 -4.66 18.38
CA LEU A 162 -1.99 -6.00 17.99
C LEU A 162 -2.90 -7.03 18.68
N LEU A 163 -3.33 -8.02 17.91
CA LEU A 163 -4.09 -9.15 18.43
C LEU A 163 -3.13 -10.31 18.67
N GLU A 164 -3.13 -10.82 19.90
CA GLU A 164 -2.19 -11.85 20.33
C GLU A 164 -2.93 -13.17 20.65
N GLY A 165 -2.35 -14.29 20.20
CA GLY A 165 -2.82 -15.63 20.54
C GLY A 165 -4.00 -16.14 19.71
N ALA A 166 -4.11 -17.47 19.60
CA ALA A 166 -5.15 -18.13 18.80
C ALA A 166 -6.58 -17.88 19.34
N ASP A 167 -6.73 -17.63 20.64
CA ASP A 167 -8.03 -17.48 21.28
C ASP A 167 -8.66 -16.11 21.03
N GLN A 168 -7.88 -15.03 20.94
CA GLN A 168 -8.39 -13.72 20.51
C GLN A 168 -8.85 -13.77 19.05
N LEU A 169 -8.12 -14.48 18.18
CA LEU A 169 -8.50 -14.67 16.78
C LEU A 169 -9.78 -15.52 16.63
N ARG A 170 -9.93 -16.57 17.45
CA ARG A 170 -11.15 -17.40 17.49
C ARG A 170 -12.37 -16.64 18.02
N ALA A 171 -12.19 -15.81 19.04
CA ALA A 171 -13.25 -14.98 19.59
C ALA A 171 -13.83 -14.03 18.53
N MET A 172 -13.00 -13.54 17.60
CA MET A 172 -13.47 -12.69 16.48
C MET A 172 -14.30 -13.46 15.45
N ALA A 173 -13.89 -14.69 15.12
CA ALA A 173 -14.64 -15.51 14.15
C ALA A 173 -16.05 -15.87 14.64
N ALA A 174 -16.29 -15.84 15.96
CA ALA A 174 -17.58 -16.14 16.57
C ALA A 174 -18.55 -14.95 16.61
N THR A 175 -18.08 -13.72 16.45
CA THR A 175 -18.90 -12.49 16.58
C THR A 175 -19.43 -11.96 15.25
N SER A 176 -18.96 -12.47 14.11
CA SER A 176 -19.37 -12.03 12.77
C SER A 176 -20.55 -12.83 12.18
N SER A 177 -21.46 -13.36 13.02
CA SER A 177 -22.67 -14.11 12.61
C SER A 177 -23.96 -13.34 12.86
#